data_AF-A0A2A4QX99-F1
#
_entry.id   AF-A0A2A4QX99-F1
#
_cell.length_a   1.000
_cell.length_b   1.000
_cell.length_c   1.000
_cell.angle_alpha   90.00
_cell.angle_beta   90.00
_cell.angle_gamma   90.00
#
_symmetry.space_group_name_H-M   'P 1'
#
loop_
_entity.id
_entity.type
_entity.pdbx_description
1 polymer ?
#
loop_
_entity_poly.entity_id
_entity_poly.type
_entity_poly.pdbx_seq_one_letter_code
_entity_poly.pdbx_strand_id
1 'polypeptide(L)'
;MRLSDPRKVMEFLFKGHKKWTPERLGEYLDRGKTYDLGANRRIPVYFDYKTVFLNDEGTLVFSVDIYGLDHDSYRDMIDTNKRTKDTISSYLRTINLFESQSGDSEDKNTGKFFPISLF
;
A
#
# COMPACT_ATOMS: atom_id res chain seq x y z
N MET A 1 9.31 6.53 -17.38
CA MET A 1 9.60 5.09 -17.44
C MET A 1 9.65 4.67 -18.91
N ARG A 2 10.69 3.93 -19.33
CA ARG A 2 10.76 3.29 -20.65
C ARG A 2 10.69 1.78 -20.44
N LEU A 3 9.92 1.10 -21.28
CA LEU A 3 9.81 -0.36 -21.25
C LEU A 3 10.92 -0.96 -22.12
N SER A 4 11.51 -2.06 -21.65
CA SER A 4 12.54 -2.79 -22.38
C SER A 4 12.01 -3.39 -23.68
N ASP A 5 10.77 -3.89 -23.64
CA ASP A 5 10.08 -4.47 -24.79
C ASP A 5 8.68 -3.86 -24.96
N PRO A 6 8.56 -2.72 -25.65
CA PRO A 6 7.26 -2.09 -25.90
C PRO A 6 6.36 -2.93 -26.84
N ARG A 7 6.91 -3.83 -27.66
CA ARG A 7 6.12 -4.67 -28.57
C ARG A 7 5.30 -5.69 -27.79
N LYS A 8 5.90 -6.37 -26.80
CA LYS A 8 5.18 -7.29 -25.91
C LYS A 8 4.03 -6.62 -25.16
N VAL A 9 4.21 -5.37 -24.76
CA VAL A 9 3.14 -4.61 -24.10
C VAL A 9 2.00 -4.37 -25.07
N MET A 10 2.29 -3.96 -26.30
CA MET A 10 1.27 -3.79 -27.34
C MET A 10 0.52 -5.11 -27.61
N GLU A 11 1.21 -6.24 -27.75
CA GLU A 11 0.59 -7.56 -27.91
C GLU A 11 -0.33 -7.93 -26.73
N PHE A 12 0.11 -7.65 -25.49
CA PHE A 12 -0.71 -7.86 -24.30
C PHE A 12 -1.98 -7.00 -24.30
N LEU A 13 -1.86 -5.72 -24.67
CA LEU A 13 -2.96 -4.77 -24.73
C LEU A 13 -4.02 -5.16 -25.76
N PHE A 14 -3.58 -5.65 -26.93
CA PHE A 14 -4.47 -6.02 -28.05
C PHE A 14 -4.74 -7.51 -28.17
N LYS A 15 -4.37 -8.32 -27.18
CA LYS A 15 -4.61 -9.77 -27.19
C LYS A 15 -6.09 -10.09 -27.42
N GLY A 16 -6.37 -10.86 -28.46
CA GLY A 16 -7.74 -11.25 -28.85
C GLY A 16 -8.55 -10.16 -29.56
N HIS A 17 -7.92 -9.04 -29.93
CA HIS A 17 -8.60 -7.97 -30.67
C HIS A 17 -8.78 -8.33 -32.14
N LYS A 18 -10.04 -8.44 -32.60
CA LYS A 18 -10.37 -8.89 -33.97
C LYS A 18 -9.73 -8.04 -35.08
N LYS A 19 -9.63 -6.72 -34.86
CA LYS A 19 -9.07 -5.78 -35.85
C LYS A 19 -7.56 -5.60 -35.73
N TRP A 20 -7.02 -5.74 -34.52
CA TRP A 20 -5.64 -5.32 -34.20
C TRP A 20 -4.87 -6.58 -33.81
N THR A 21 -4.48 -7.35 -34.82
CA THR A 21 -3.64 -8.53 -34.66
C THR A 21 -2.16 -8.12 -34.65
N PRO A 22 -1.24 -8.95 -34.12
CA PRO A 22 0.19 -8.65 -34.12
C PRO A 22 0.75 -8.33 -35.50
N GLU A 23 0.31 -9.07 -36.53
CA GLU A 23 0.76 -8.89 -37.92
C GLU A 23 0.33 -7.52 -38.44
N ARG A 24 -0.94 -7.17 -38.25
CA ARG A 24 -1.47 -5.87 -38.67
C ARG A 24 -0.83 -4.72 -37.91
N LEU A 25 -0.53 -4.89 -36.63
CA LEU A 25 0.16 -3.87 -35.85
C LEU A 25 1.61 -3.69 -36.34
N GLY A 26 2.29 -4.77 -36.72
CA GLY A 26 3.57 -4.72 -37.42
C GLY A 26 3.52 -3.90 -38.70
N GLU A 27 2.56 -4.21 -39.59
CA GLU A 27 2.37 -3.46 -40.84
C GLU A 27 2.12 -1.96 -40.62
N TYR A 28 1.43 -1.58 -39.55
CA TYR A 28 1.19 -0.18 -39.23
C TYR A 28 2.44 0.51 -38.69
N LEU A 29 3.26 -0.18 -37.90
CA LEU A 29 4.54 0.34 -37.44
C LEU A 29 5.51 0.57 -38.61
N ASP A 30 5.57 -0.37 -39.56
CA ASP A 30 6.47 -0.31 -40.71
C ASP A 30 6.17 0.85 -41.67
N ARG A 31 4.95 1.41 -41.62
CA ARG A 31 4.57 2.60 -42.40
C ARG A 31 5.25 3.88 -41.91
N GLY A 32 5.89 3.87 -40.73
CA GLY A 32 6.57 5.04 -40.18
C GLY A 32 5.66 6.23 -39.87
N LYS A 33 4.36 5.98 -39.69
CA LYS A 33 3.35 6.99 -39.35
C LYS A 33 2.90 6.84 -37.91
N THR A 34 2.55 7.95 -37.28
CA THR A 34 1.96 7.95 -35.94
C THR A 34 0.49 7.53 -36.00
N TYR A 35 0.09 6.64 -35.12
CA TYR A 35 -1.29 6.18 -34.96
C TYR A 35 -1.66 6.20 -33.48
N ASP A 36 -2.81 6.80 -33.17
CA ASP A 36 -3.39 6.77 -31.83
C ASP A 36 -4.37 5.60 -31.71
N LEU A 37 -4.08 4.69 -30.78
CA LEU A 37 -4.91 3.52 -30.50
C LEU A 37 -5.36 3.55 -29.05
N GLY A 38 -6.67 3.73 -28.83
CA GLY A 38 -7.27 3.60 -27.51
C GLY A 38 -7.28 2.15 -27.02
N ALA A 39 -7.05 1.95 -25.72
CA ALA A 39 -7.25 0.65 -25.09
C ALA A 39 -8.74 0.27 -25.13
N ASN A 40 -9.03 -0.99 -25.45
CA ASN A 40 -10.41 -1.50 -25.51
C ASN A 40 -11.05 -1.68 -24.12
N ARG A 41 -10.26 -1.64 -23.07
CA ARG A 41 -10.67 -1.80 -21.68
C ARG A 41 -9.85 -0.88 -20.78
N ARG A 42 -10.37 -0.60 -19.58
CA ARG A 42 -9.60 0.08 -18.54
C ARG A 42 -8.52 -0.86 -18.02
N ILE A 43 -7.30 -0.37 -17.97
CA ILE A 43 -6.14 -1.12 -17.50
C ILE A 43 -5.52 -0.28 -16.39
N PRO A 44 -5.54 -0.76 -15.13
CA PRO A 44 -4.92 -0.03 -14.04
C PRO A 44 -3.40 -0.03 -14.21
N VAL A 45 -2.78 1.12 -13.96
CA VAL A 45 -1.34 1.30 -13.97
C VAL A 45 -0.93 1.86 -12.63
N TYR A 46 -0.04 1.15 -11.94
CA TYR A 46 0.48 1.53 -10.64
C TYR A 46 1.96 1.85 -10.76
N PHE A 47 2.37 2.97 -10.17
CA PHE A 47 3.77 3.32 -9.97
C PHE A 47 4.04 3.17 -8.48
N ASP A 48 4.65 2.05 -8.12
CA ASP A 48 4.97 1.71 -6.75
C ASP A 48 6.48 1.79 -6.54
N TYR A 49 6.89 2.31 -5.39
CA TYR A 49 8.30 2.45 -5.01
C TYR A 49 8.52 1.71 -3.70
N LYS A 50 9.32 0.65 -3.78
CA LYS A 50 9.65 -0.22 -2.65
C LYS A 50 11.13 -0.52 -2.69
N THR A 51 11.78 -0.31 -1.57
CA THR A 51 13.19 -0.69 -1.35
C THR A 51 13.30 -2.09 -0.74
N VAL A 52 12.19 -2.67 -0.28
CA VAL A 52 12.12 -4.04 0.23
C VAL A 52 10.89 -4.75 -0.34
N PHE A 53 11.09 -5.92 -0.96
CA PHE A 53 10.00 -6.73 -1.52
C PHE A 53 10.35 -8.22 -1.56
N LEU A 54 9.34 -9.09 -1.68
CA LEU A 54 9.53 -10.52 -1.94
C LEU A 54 9.61 -10.74 -3.45
N ASN A 55 10.60 -11.52 -3.89
CA ASN A 55 10.68 -11.97 -5.28
C ASN A 55 9.78 -13.20 -5.52
N ASP A 56 9.79 -13.69 -6.76
CA ASP A 56 8.96 -14.83 -7.19
C ASP A 56 9.32 -16.13 -6.47
N GLU A 57 10.55 -16.27 -5.96
CA GLU A 57 10.99 -17.41 -5.14
C GLU A 57 10.63 -17.24 -3.64
N GLY A 58 9.96 -16.16 -3.25
CA GLY A 58 9.62 -15.87 -1.86
C GLY A 58 10.81 -15.42 -1.00
N THR A 59 11.90 -14.99 -1.64
CA THR A 59 13.08 -14.45 -0.97
C THR A 59 12.95 -12.94 -0.81
N LEU A 60 13.40 -12.43 0.34
CA LEU A 60 13.41 -11.00 0.63
C LEU A 60 14.55 -10.30 -0.12
N VAL A 61 14.20 -9.29 -0.91
CA VAL A 61 15.13 -8.48 -1.73
C VAL A 61 15.16 -7.05 -1.20
N PHE A 62 16.38 -6.53 -1.04
CA PHE A 62 16.65 -5.13 -0.67
C PHE A 62 17.25 -4.40 -1.88
N SER A 63 16.70 -3.23 -2.18
CA SER A 63 17.12 -2.34 -3.26
C SER A 63 17.59 -1.00 -2.71
N VAL A 64 18.41 -0.29 -3.50
CA VAL A 64 18.94 1.02 -3.12
C VAL A 64 17.82 2.06 -3.10
N ASP A 65 17.76 2.83 -2.01
CA ASP A 65 16.84 3.97 -1.89
C ASP A 65 17.34 5.18 -2.69
N ILE A 66 17.08 5.18 -4.00
CA ILE A 66 17.55 6.23 -4.90
C ILE A 66 16.83 7.57 -4.73
N TYR A 67 15.68 7.59 -4.06
CA TYR A 67 14.90 8.80 -3.80
C TYR A 67 15.00 9.30 -2.35
N GLY A 68 15.64 8.55 -1.45
CA GLY A 68 15.77 8.94 -0.04
C GLY A 68 14.46 8.86 0.77
N LEU A 69 13.46 8.15 0.26
CA LEU A 69 12.11 8.11 0.85
C LEU A 69 12.01 7.17 2.05
N ASP A 70 12.98 6.27 2.23
CA ASP A 70 12.98 5.34 3.37
C ASP A 70 13.23 6.07 4.68
N HIS A 71 13.97 7.19 4.64
CA HIS A 71 14.22 7.99 5.83
C HIS A 71 12.92 8.56 6.40
N ASP A 72 12.11 9.18 5.55
CA ASP A 72 10.83 9.77 5.94
C ASP A 72 9.83 8.69 6.34
N SER A 73 9.78 7.59 5.57
CA SER A 73 8.93 6.44 5.88
C SER A 73 9.27 5.81 7.24
N TYR A 74 10.56 5.68 7.55
CA TYR A 74 11.02 5.18 8.85
C TYR A 74 10.65 6.14 9.98
N ARG A 75 10.83 7.46 9.79
CA ARG A 75 10.45 8.47 10.78
C ARG A 75 8.95 8.41 11.09
N ASP A 76 8.11 8.36 10.07
CA ASP A 76 6.65 8.27 10.22
C ASP A 76 6.24 7.00 10.97
N MET A 77 6.89 5.86 10.69
CA MET A 77 6.67 4.61 11.42
C MET A 77 7.04 4.73 12.90
N ILE A 78 8.20 5.34 13.21
CA ILE A 78 8.67 5.52 14.59
C ILE A 78 7.76 6.49 15.36
N ASP A 79 7.35 7.59 14.74
CA ASP A 79 6.48 8.58 15.38
C ASP A 79 5.07 8.03 15.62
N THR A 80 4.55 7.21 14.69
CA THR A 80 3.29 6.48 14.90
C THR A 80 3.40 5.52 16.08
N ASN A 81 4.49 4.74 16.17
CA ASN A 81 4.70 3.81 17.28
C ASN A 81 4.80 4.54 18.64
N LYS A 82 5.50 5.68 18.69
CA LYS A 82 5.55 6.52 19.90
C LYS A 82 4.16 7.01 20.31
N ARG A 83 3.38 7.57 19.38
CA ARG A 83 2.00 8.03 19.67
C ARG A 83 1.13 6.90 20.20
N THR A 84 1.24 5.70 19.65
CA THR A 84 0.50 4.52 20.14
C THR A 84 0.93 4.16 21.56
N LYS A 85 2.23 4.14 21.85
CA LYS A 85 2.75 3.87 23.21
C LYS A 85 2.32 4.93 24.21
N ASP A 86 2.35 6.20 23.84
CA ASP A 86 1.94 7.32 24.71
C ASP A 86 0.44 7.26 25.00
N THR A 87 -0.37 6.92 23.99
CA THR A 87 -1.82 6.72 24.12
C THR A 87 -2.11 5.58 25.10
N ILE A 88 -1.51 4.40 24.91
CA ILE A 88 -1.65 3.25 25.82
C ILE A 88 -1.22 3.62 27.24
N SER A 89 -0.08 4.31 27.38
CA SER A 89 0.43 4.73 28.70
C SER A 89 -0.48 5.75 29.39
N SER A 90 -1.15 6.62 28.63
CA SER A 90 -2.16 7.56 29.14
C SER A 90 -3.42 6.84 29.60
N TYR A 91 -3.90 5.86 28.84
CA TYR A 91 -5.04 5.03 29.24
C TYR A 91 -4.75 4.23 30.51
N LEU A 92 -3.58 3.57 30.58
CA LEU A 92 -3.19 2.81 31.77
C LEU A 92 -3.01 3.71 33.00
N ARG A 93 -2.46 4.92 32.85
CA ARG A 93 -2.41 5.91 33.94
C ARG A 93 -3.80 6.35 34.40
N THR A 94 -4.72 6.55 33.45
CA THR A 94 -6.09 6.95 33.76
C THR A 94 -6.80 5.84 34.54
N ILE A 95 -6.69 4.58 34.09
CA ILE A 95 -7.27 3.41 34.78
C ILE A 95 -6.70 3.30 36.20
N ASN A 96 -5.37 3.37 36.37
CA ASN A 96 -4.75 3.29 37.69
C ASN A 96 -5.13 4.47 38.61
N LEU A 97 -5.37 5.67 38.06
CA LEU A 97 -5.90 6.81 38.82
C LEU A 97 -7.34 6.58 39.28
N PHE A 98 -8.18 5.97 38.44
CA PHE A 98 -9.56 5.61 38.81
C PHE A 98 -9.59 4.54 39.90
N GLU A 99 -8.71 3.52 39.81
CA GLU A 99 -8.60 2.49 40.84
C GLU A 99 -8.11 3.07 42.18
N SER A 100 -7.12 3.99 42.15
CA SER A 100 -6.63 4.70 43.33
C SER A 100 -7.67 5.62 43.98
N GLN A 101 -8.64 6.14 43.23
CA GLN A 101 -9.73 6.98 43.74
C GLN A 101 -10.93 6.15 44.22
N SER A 102 -11.04 4.89 43.79
CA SER A 102 -12.09 3.95 44.22
C SER A 102 -11.77 3.19 45.52
N GLY A 103 -10.56 3.37 46.08
CA GLY A 103 -10.11 2.73 47.31
C GLY A 103 -10.63 3.37 48.61
N ASP A 104 -11.28 4.54 48.54
CA ASP A 104 -11.70 5.32 49.72
C ASP A 104 -13.23 5.48 49.88
N SER A 105 -14.06 4.71 49.16
CA SER A 105 -15.49 4.64 49.45
C SER A 105 -16.00 3.21 49.40
N GLU A 106 -16.08 2.60 50.58
CA GLU A 106 -16.89 1.44 50.85
C GLU A 106 -18.37 1.81 50.64
N ASP A 107 -18.89 1.67 49.42
CA ASP A 107 -20.34 1.62 49.24
C ASP A 107 -20.78 0.70 48.10
N LYS A 108 -21.76 -0.13 48.43
CA LYS A 108 -22.24 -1.25 47.63
C LYS A 108 -23.30 -0.77 46.64
N ASN A 109 -22.97 -0.54 45.37
CA ASN A 109 -23.88 -0.83 44.25
C ASN A 109 -23.32 -0.58 42.85
N THR A 110 -23.53 -1.58 41.98
CA THR A 110 -23.75 -1.49 40.53
C THR A 110 -22.89 -0.51 39.68
N GLY A 111 -21.85 -1.04 39.02
CA GLY A 111 -21.11 -0.35 37.96
C GLY A 111 -20.99 -1.21 36.70
N LYS A 112 -21.66 -0.79 35.62
CA LYS A 112 -21.71 -1.42 34.28
C LYS A 112 -20.31 -1.69 33.72
N PHE A 113 -20.05 -2.95 33.36
CA PHE A 113 -19.03 -3.29 32.37
C PHE A 113 -19.51 -2.81 30.99
N PHE A 114 -18.81 -1.85 30.40
CA PHE A 114 -18.95 -1.56 28.97
C PHE A 114 -17.98 -2.46 28.20
N PRO A 115 -18.46 -3.41 27.39
CA PRO A 115 -17.58 -4.19 26.53
C PRO A 115 -17.06 -3.31 25.40
N ILE A 116 -15.74 -3.29 25.20
CA ILE A 116 -15.12 -2.68 24.04
C ILE A 116 -15.32 -3.65 22.86
N SER A 117 -16.14 -3.27 21.89
CA SER A 117 -16.13 -3.89 20.57
C SER A 117 -14.91 -3.40 19.79
N LEU A 118 -14.05 -4.34 19.42
CA LEU A 118 -12.94 -4.12 18.51
C LEU A 118 -13.46 -4.30 17.07
N PHE A 119 -13.54 -3.21 16.30
CA PHE A 119 -13.59 -3.21 14.84
C PHE A 119 -12.59 -2.18 14.32
#